data_AF-A0AAE9JLI6-F1
#
_entry.id   AF-A0AAE9JLI6-F1
#
_cell.length_a   1.000
_cell.length_b   1.000
_cell.length_c   1.000
_cell.angle_alpha   90.00
_cell.angle_beta   90.00
_cell.angle_gamma   90.00
#
_symmetry.space_group_name_H-M   'P 1'
#
loop_
_entity.id
_entity.type
_entity.pdbx_description
1 polymer ?
#
loop_
_entity_poly.entity_id
_entity_poly.type
_entity_poly.pdbx_seq_one_letter_code
_entity_poly.pdbx_strand_id
1 'polypeptide(L)'
;MKDVSIRNAQSLEQKINLTECTPYTPSGYLGKLFEGISPAELNLRQLSIHVDIMVESLQDVYHLMCPTADLHYSMNELANASFNSFVQISICCAQIRPTDEMPRNNLLVGMQHALKYYHEQGVKTEFVIEPCEGYVDMTVERGNVEYSFAFFYYNPTICDPTPEDMDVDTKVDESME
;
A
#
# COMPACT_ATOMS: atom_id res chain seq x y z
N MET A 1 16.08 14.00 -23.63
CA MET A 1 15.16 13.01 -23.05
C MET A 1 14.31 12.49 -24.19
N LYS A 2 14.31 11.18 -24.50
CA LYS A 2 13.54 10.67 -25.65
C LYS A 2 12.09 10.54 -25.21
N ASP A 3 11.20 11.28 -25.87
CA ASP A 3 9.75 11.18 -25.71
C ASP A 3 9.29 9.76 -26.01
N VAL A 4 8.88 9.04 -24.97
CA VAL A 4 8.17 7.78 -25.11
C VAL A 4 6.73 8.15 -25.44
N SER A 5 6.41 8.18 -26.74
CA SER A 5 5.05 8.28 -27.23
C SER A 5 4.28 7.02 -26.82
N ILE A 6 3.49 7.11 -25.75
CA ILE A 6 2.50 6.10 -25.41
C ILE A 6 1.46 6.11 -26.55
N ARG A 7 1.53 5.12 -27.43
CA ARG A 7 0.52 4.93 -28.47
C ARG A 7 -0.80 4.64 -27.77
N ASN A 8 -1.81 5.44 -28.11
CA ASN A 8 -3.19 5.40 -27.63
C ASN A 8 -3.65 3.99 -27.19
N ALA A 9 -4.11 3.92 -25.95
CA ALA A 9 -4.83 2.81 -25.34
C ALA A 9 -6.23 2.58 -25.96
N GLN A 10 -6.34 2.67 -27.28
CA GLN A 10 -7.57 2.43 -28.04
C GLN A 10 -7.73 0.95 -28.45
N SER A 11 -6.81 0.06 -28.06
CA SER A 11 -6.92 -1.39 -28.30
C SER A 11 -7.37 -2.21 -27.08
N LEU A 12 -7.73 -1.56 -25.98
CA LEU A 12 -8.26 -2.21 -24.76
C LEU A 12 -9.74 -1.84 -24.57
N GLU A 13 -10.58 -2.10 -25.58
CA GLU A 13 -12.04 -2.11 -25.42
C GLU A 13 -12.56 -3.40 -24.78
N GLN A 14 -11.74 -4.11 -24.00
CA GLN A 14 -12.32 -4.92 -22.93
C GLN A 14 -12.79 -3.93 -21.87
N LYS A 15 -14.10 -3.85 -21.65
CA LYS A 15 -14.66 -3.26 -20.43
C LYS A 15 -14.08 -4.06 -19.26
N ILE A 16 -12.89 -3.67 -18.80
CA ILE A 16 -12.32 -4.21 -17.57
C ILE A 16 -13.32 -3.84 -16.50
N ASN A 17 -13.95 -4.87 -15.93
CA ASN A 17 -14.83 -4.67 -14.80
C ASN A 17 -13.93 -4.22 -13.65
N LEU A 18 -13.99 -2.95 -13.26
CA LEU A 18 -13.10 -2.39 -12.24
C LEU A 18 -13.22 -3.12 -10.89
N THR A 19 -14.34 -3.82 -10.66
CA THR A 19 -14.51 -4.71 -9.49
C THR A 19 -13.62 -5.97 -9.55
N GLU A 20 -12.96 -6.23 -10.66
CA GLU A 20 -12.00 -7.32 -10.82
C GLU A 20 -10.57 -6.91 -10.48
N CYS A 21 -10.26 -5.61 -10.37
CA CYS A 21 -8.91 -5.10 -10.10
C CYS A 21 -8.70 -4.66 -8.64
N THR A 22 -9.58 -5.06 -7.73
CA THR A 22 -9.52 -4.71 -6.31
C THR A 22 -8.89 -5.83 -5.48
N PRO A 23 -8.13 -5.52 -4.41
CA PRO A 23 -7.64 -6.53 -3.45
C PRO A 23 -8.76 -7.16 -2.62
N TYR A 24 -9.99 -6.62 -2.70
CA TYR A 24 -11.17 -7.10 -1.96
C TYR A 24 -11.91 -8.27 -2.63
N THR A 25 -11.22 -9.10 -3.40
CA THR A 25 -11.81 -10.29 -4.01
C THR A 25 -11.41 -11.58 -3.32
N PRO A 26 -12.18 -12.68 -3.48
CA PRO A 26 -11.71 -13.99 -3.09
C PRO A 26 -10.33 -14.25 -3.72
N SER A 27 -9.34 -14.64 -2.91
CA SER A 27 -7.91 -14.79 -3.29
C SER A 27 -7.09 -13.50 -3.43
N GLY A 28 -7.67 -12.33 -3.16
CA GLY A 28 -6.98 -11.04 -3.20
C GLY A 28 -6.55 -10.60 -4.61
N TYR A 29 -5.77 -9.51 -4.67
CA TYR A 29 -5.12 -9.03 -5.88
C TYR A 29 -4.05 -10.02 -6.39
N LEU A 30 -3.23 -10.58 -5.50
CA LEU A 30 -2.15 -11.49 -5.83
C LEU A 30 -2.65 -12.79 -6.46
N GLY A 31 -3.70 -13.40 -5.90
CA GLY A 31 -4.28 -14.61 -6.46
C GLY A 31 -4.76 -14.41 -7.89
N LYS A 32 -5.24 -13.21 -8.23
CA LYS A 32 -5.60 -12.84 -9.60
C LYS A 32 -4.39 -12.52 -10.46
N LEU A 33 -3.42 -11.79 -9.94
CA LEU A 33 -2.20 -11.42 -10.66
C LEU A 33 -1.47 -12.66 -11.20
N PHE A 34 -1.45 -13.74 -10.42
CA PHE A 34 -0.83 -14.99 -10.83
C PHE A 34 -1.75 -15.90 -11.66
N GLU A 35 -3.07 -15.67 -11.67
CA GLU A 35 -4.05 -16.39 -12.50
C GLU A 35 -3.89 -17.93 -12.48
N GLY A 36 -3.57 -18.50 -11.31
CA GLY A 36 -3.37 -19.95 -11.14
C GLY A 36 -1.97 -20.47 -11.51
N ILE A 37 -1.06 -19.60 -11.95
CA ILE A 37 0.36 -19.90 -12.05
C ILE A 37 0.93 -20.00 -10.64
N SER A 38 1.57 -21.12 -10.30
CA SER A 38 2.23 -21.22 -9.00
C SER A 38 3.45 -20.29 -8.98
N PRO A 39 3.64 -19.46 -7.94
CA PRO A 39 4.85 -18.66 -7.82
C PRO A 39 6.13 -19.51 -7.84
N ALA A 40 6.07 -20.79 -7.44
CA ALA A 40 7.20 -21.71 -7.51
C ALA A 40 7.68 -22.00 -8.95
N GLU A 41 6.83 -21.79 -9.96
CA GLU A 41 7.16 -21.96 -11.38
C GLU A 41 7.88 -20.74 -11.97
N LEU A 42 7.89 -19.62 -11.23
CA LEU A 42 8.48 -18.38 -11.69
C LEU A 42 9.99 -18.38 -11.40
N ASN A 43 10.79 -18.19 -12.45
CA ASN A 43 12.24 -18.06 -12.33
C ASN A 43 12.62 -16.58 -12.11
N LEU A 44 12.20 -16.02 -10.98
CA LEU A 44 12.48 -14.64 -10.60
C LEU A 44 13.67 -14.58 -9.64
N ARG A 45 14.32 -13.41 -9.57
CA ARG A 45 15.26 -13.09 -8.48
C ARG A 45 14.53 -12.48 -7.28
N GLN A 46 13.56 -11.62 -7.57
CA GLN A 46 12.81 -10.86 -6.59
C GLN A 46 11.48 -10.43 -7.22
N LEU A 47 10.45 -10.35 -6.40
CA LEU A 47 9.16 -9.76 -6.72
C LEU A 47 8.90 -8.59 -5.77
N SER A 48 8.51 -7.44 -6.31
CA SER A 48 8.08 -6.29 -5.51
C SER A 48 6.73 -5.84 -6.02
N ILE A 49 5.73 -5.81 -5.16
CA ILE A 49 4.36 -5.40 -5.48
C ILE A 49 3.98 -4.30 -4.52
N HIS A 50 3.54 -3.17 -5.08
CA HIS A 50 3.06 -2.04 -4.32
C HIS A 50 1.71 -1.63 -4.89
N VAL A 51 0.68 -1.66 -4.05
CA VAL A 51 -0.70 -1.31 -4.41
C VAL A 51 -1.11 -0.12 -3.55
N ASP A 52 -1.36 1.02 -4.17
CA ASP A 52 -1.82 2.23 -3.49
C ASP A 52 -3.28 2.49 -3.78
N ILE A 53 -4.10 2.45 -2.72
CA ILE A 53 -5.52 2.79 -2.75
C ILE A 53 -5.65 4.24 -2.31
N MET A 54 -5.81 5.13 -3.27
CA MET A 54 -5.99 6.57 -3.03
C MET A 54 -7.47 6.90 -2.88
N VAL A 55 -7.88 7.48 -1.76
CA VAL A 55 -9.24 7.95 -1.50
C VAL A 55 -9.24 9.38 -0.99
N GLU A 56 -10.30 10.13 -1.28
CA GLU A 56 -10.45 11.49 -0.75
C GLU A 56 -10.74 11.43 0.75
N SER A 57 -11.67 10.56 1.14
CA SER A 57 -12.05 10.29 2.53
C SER A 57 -12.33 8.79 2.73
N LEU A 58 -12.12 8.28 3.94
CA LEU A 58 -12.46 6.88 4.25
C LEU A 58 -13.96 6.58 4.12
N GLN A 59 -14.81 7.61 4.09
CA GLN A 59 -16.23 7.46 3.76
C GLN A 59 -16.48 6.90 2.36
N ASP A 60 -15.61 7.23 1.38
CA ASP A 60 -15.73 6.72 0.01
C ASP A 60 -15.58 5.19 -0.05
N VAL A 61 -15.06 4.64 1.05
CA VAL A 61 -14.77 3.24 1.24
C VAL A 61 -15.24 2.74 2.61
N TYR A 62 -16.46 3.12 3.02
CA TYR A 62 -17.03 2.83 4.35
C TYR A 62 -16.97 1.36 4.83
N HIS A 63 -16.69 0.40 3.94
CA HIS A 63 -16.51 -1.02 4.23
C HIS A 63 -15.09 -1.55 3.98
N LEU A 64 -14.08 -0.66 3.96
CA LEU A 64 -12.70 -1.07 3.73
C LEU A 64 -12.20 -1.88 4.94
N MET A 65 -12.19 -3.21 4.78
CA MET A 65 -11.58 -4.10 5.76
C MET A 65 -10.08 -4.23 5.48
N CYS A 66 -9.32 -4.78 6.42
CA CYS A 66 -7.97 -5.22 6.14
C CYS A 66 -8.02 -6.31 5.02
N PRO A 67 -7.34 -6.14 3.88
CA PRO A 67 -7.34 -7.10 2.77
C PRO A 67 -6.47 -8.32 3.13
N THR A 68 -6.99 -9.18 4.00
CA THR A 68 -6.28 -10.34 4.55
C THR A 68 -6.10 -11.47 3.53
N ALA A 69 -6.85 -11.46 2.43
CA ALA A 69 -6.74 -12.47 1.39
C ALA A 69 -5.36 -12.46 0.71
N ASP A 70 -4.82 -11.27 0.41
CA ASP A 70 -3.48 -11.12 -0.17
C ASP A 70 -2.38 -11.51 0.81
N LEU A 71 -2.53 -11.13 2.08
CA LEU A 71 -1.66 -11.59 3.14
C LEU A 71 -1.67 -13.13 3.24
N HIS A 72 -2.85 -13.76 3.20
CA HIS A 72 -2.98 -15.21 3.25
C HIS A 72 -2.33 -15.90 2.05
N TYR A 73 -2.55 -15.39 0.84
CA TYR A 73 -1.89 -15.88 -0.36
C TYR A 73 -0.36 -15.78 -0.21
N SER A 74 0.14 -14.63 0.24
CA SER A 74 1.58 -14.40 0.42
C SER A 74 2.20 -15.36 1.42
N MET A 75 1.55 -15.58 2.57
CA MET A 75 2.06 -16.43 3.64
C MET A 75 2.03 -17.94 3.33
N ASN A 76 1.29 -18.35 2.30
CA ASN A 76 1.14 -19.76 1.92
C ASN A 76 1.82 -20.10 0.59
N GLU A 77 1.66 -19.26 -0.43
CA GLU A 77 2.16 -19.51 -1.79
C GLU A 77 3.53 -18.86 -2.01
N LEU A 78 3.72 -17.62 -1.58
CA LEU A 78 4.98 -16.88 -1.81
C LEU A 78 6.05 -17.19 -0.77
N ALA A 79 5.68 -17.53 0.46
CA ALA A 79 6.62 -17.77 1.57
C ALA A 79 7.68 -18.85 1.26
N ASN A 80 7.33 -19.81 0.39
CA ASN A 80 8.18 -20.92 -0.02
C ASN A 80 8.75 -20.79 -1.45
N ALA A 81 8.52 -19.66 -2.12
CA ALA A 81 9.06 -19.42 -3.46
C ALA A 81 10.60 -19.38 -3.44
N SER A 82 11.24 -19.58 -4.59
CA SER A 82 12.71 -19.55 -4.73
C SER A 82 13.30 -18.12 -4.73
N PHE A 83 12.45 -17.10 -4.59
CA PHE A 83 12.80 -15.69 -4.66
C PHE A 83 12.18 -14.90 -3.51
N ASN A 84 12.78 -13.74 -3.22
CA ASN A 84 12.25 -12.81 -2.21
C ASN A 84 11.07 -12.03 -2.76
N SER A 85 10.01 -11.89 -1.96
CA SER A 85 8.82 -11.13 -2.29
C SER A 85 8.60 -10.02 -1.26
N PHE A 86 8.42 -8.81 -1.76
CA PHE A 86 8.07 -7.62 -0.97
C PHE A 86 6.72 -7.14 -1.45
N VAL A 87 5.70 -7.25 -0.61
CA VAL A 87 4.33 -6.88 -0.97
C VAL A 87 3.87 -5.79 -0.03
N GLN A 88 3.44 -4.66 -0.57
CA GLN A 88 2.86 -3.57 0.18
C GLN A 88 1.48 -3.22 -0.38
N ILE A 89 0.46 -3.25 0.48
CA ILE A 89 -0.86 -2.67 0.16
C ILE A 89 -1.05 -1.46 1.06
N SER A 90 -1.10 -0.28 0.44
CA SER A 90 -1.28 0.98 1.14
C SER A 90 -2.67 1.56 0.87
N ILE A 91 -3.24 2.20 1.88
CA ILE A 91 -4.40 3.07 1.72
C ILE A 91 -3.99 4.48 2.11
N CYS A 92 -4.18 5.41 1.19
CA CYS A 92 -3.90 6.81 1.38
C CYS A 92 -5.21 7.61 1.37
N CYS A 93 -5.42 8.37 2.43
CA CYS A 93 -6.59 9.24 2.58
C CYS A 93 -6.15 10.70 2.47
N ALA A 94 -6.69 11.44 1.49
CA ALA A 94 -6.32 12.84 1.27
C ALA A 94 -6.82 13.78 2.37
N GLN A 95 -7.95 13.44 3.02
CA GLN A 95 -8.52 14.21 4.12
C GLN A 95 -9.00 13.30 5.24
N ILE A 96 -8.76 13.68 6.49
CA ILE A 96 -9.45 13.09 7.64
C ILE A 96 -10.63 13.97 8.04
N ARG A 97 -11.82 13.38 7.98
CA ARG A 97 -13.05 13.95 8.52
C ARG A 97 -13.36 13.31 9.87
N PRO A 98 -14.07 13.98 10.80
CA PRO A 98 -14.50 13.36 12.07
C PRO A 98 -15.28 12.05 11.87
N THR A 99 -15.99 11.94 10.75
CA THR A 99 -16.75 10.76 10.37
C THR A 99 -15.91 9.58 9.88
N ASP A 100 -14.62 9.77 9.64
CA ASP A 100 -13.68 8.72 9.22
C ASP A 100 -13.18 7.87 10.40
N GLU A 101 -13.53 8.24 11.63
CA GLU A 101 -13.10 7.53 12.84
C GLU A 101 -13.51 6.06 12.82
N MET A 102 -14.78 5.76 12.51
CA MET A 102 -15.27 4.38 12.49
C MET A 102 -14.57 3.53 11.42
N PRO A 103 -14.53 3.91 10.12
CA PRO A 103 -13.85 3.10 9.11
C PRO A 103 -12.35 2.96 9.38
N ARG A 104 -11.68 4.01 9.86
CA ARG A 104 -10.28 3.93 10.30
C ARG A 104 -10.11 2.89 11.40
N ASN A 105 -10.89 2.98 12.47
CA ASN A 105 -10.76 2.06 13.60
C ASN A 105 -11.05 0.60 13.19
N ASN A 106 -12.01 0.38 12.29
CA ASN A 106 -12.29 -0.95 11.73
C ASN A 106 -11.09 -1.50 10.95
N LEU A 107 -10.44 -0.67 10.13
CA LEU A 107 -9.23 -1.04 9.40
C LEU A 107 -8.10 -1.44 10.35
N LEU A 108 -7.83 -0.61 11.36
CA LEU A 108 -6.78 -0.83 12.36
C LEU A 108 -7.03 -2.10 13.19
N VAL A 109 -8.27 -2.33 13.63
CA VAL A 109 -8.65 -3.57 14.33
C VAL A 109 -8.45 -4.79 13.42
N GLY A 110 -8.79 -4.65 12.13
CA GLY A 110 -8.53 -5.69 11.13
C GLY A 110 -7.05 -6.04 11.00
N MET A 111 -6.17 -5.02 10.92
CA MET A 111 -4.72 -5.21 10.90
C MET A 111 -4.24 -5.92 12.17
N GLN A 112 -4.67 -5.45 13.35
CA GLN A 112 -4.29 -6.05 14.64
C GLN A 112 -4.71 -7.52 14.74
N HIS A 113 -5.91 -7.87 14.28
CA HIS A 113 -6.37 -9.25 14.24
C HIS A 113 -5.52 -10.12 13.30
N ALA A 114 -5.18 -9.60 12.12
CA ALA A 114 -4.33 -10.30 11.16
C ALA A 114 -2.93 -10.58 11.73
N LEU A 115 -2.29 -9.57 12.33
CA LEU A 115 -1.02 -9.70 13.04
C LEU A 115 -1.09 -10.77 14.12
N LYS A 116 -2.08 -10.67 15.00
CA LYS A 116 -2.26 -11.63 16.09
C LYS A 116 -2.38 -13.06 15.57
N TYR A 117 -3.18 -13.28 14.53
CA TYR A 117 -3.37 -14.60 13.93
C TYR A 117 -2.06 -15.23 13.42
N TYR A 118 -1.19 -14.44 12.77
CA TYR A 118 0.10 -14.94 12.29
C TYR A 118 1.15 -15.04 13.40
N HIS A 119 1.14 -14.11 14.35
CA HIS A 119 1.99 -14.16 15.53
C HIS A 119 1.77 -15.44 16.34
N GLU A 120 0.50 -15.83 16.55
CA GLU A 120 0.12 -17.08 17.23
C GLU A 120 0.61 -18.34 16.50
N GLN A 121 0.96 -18.23 15.22
CA GLN A 121 1.58 -19.31 14.43
C GLN A 121 3.12 -19.23 14.39
N GLY A 122 3.73 -18.35 15.19
CA GLY A 122 5.19 -18.17 15.25
C GLY A 122 5.77 -17.38 14.09
N VAL A 123 4.96 -16.62 13.36
CA VAL A 123 5.42 -15.73 12.28
C VAL A 123 5.93 -14.42 12.87
N LYS A 124 6.98 -13.84 12.26
CA LYS A 124 7.47 -12.53 12.68
C LYS A 124 6.47 -11.46 12.23
N THR A 125 6.14 -10.58 13.16
CA THR A 125 5.06 -9.60 13.01
C THR A 125 5.47 -8.29 13.68
N GLU A 126 5.19 -7.17 13.03
CA GLU A 126 5.44 -5.83 13.52
C GLU A 126 4.22 -4.93 13.28
N PHE A 127 3.94 -4.02 14.22
CA PHE A 127 2.85 -3.08 14.11
C PHE A 127 3.32 -1.71 14.58
N VAL A 128 3.42 -0.77 13.64
CA VAL A 128 3.89 0.59 13.86
C VAL A 128 2.70 1.52 13.76
N ILE A 129 2.55 2.40 14.75
CA ILE A 129 1.57 3.49 14.70
C ILE A 129 2.35 4.77 15.00
N GLU A 130 2.26 5.73 14.09
CA GLU A 130 2.78 7.08 14.24
C GLU A 130 1.61 8.07 14.15
N PRO A 131 0.87 8.27 15.25
CA PRO A 131 -0.36 9.08 15.23
C PRO A 131 -0.11 10.52 14.80
N CYS A 132 1.05 11.05 15.19
CA CYS A 132 1.50 12.39 14.84
C CYS A 132 1.87 12.52 13.36
N GLU A 133 2.20 11.42 12.69
CA GLU A 133 2.58 11.41 11.27
C GLU A 133 1.44 10.98 10.34
N GLY A 134 0.33 10.56 10.95
CA GLY A 134 -0.80 10.03 10.23
C GLY A 134 -0.51 8.71 9.52
N TYR A 135 0.44 7.94 10.06
CA TYR A 135 0.91 6.70 9.50
C TYR A 135 0.65 5.52 10.44
N VAL A 136 0.22 4.41 9.86
CA VAL A 136 0.12 3.11 10.52
C VAL A 136 0.60 2.02 9.57
N ASP A 137 1.38 1.08 10.07
CA ASP A 137 1.89 -0.05 9.32
C ASP A 137 1.74 -1.36 10.10
N MET A 138 1.46 -2.41 9.35
CA MET A 138 1.50 -3.79 9.79
C MET A 138 2.45 -4.54 8.87
N THR A 139 3.49 -5.13 9.43
CA THR A 139 4.42 -5.97 8.69
C THR A 139 4.37 -7.41 9.18
N VAL A 140 4.30 -8.37 8.26
CA VAL A 140 4.31 -9.81 8.52
C VAL A 140 5.38 -10.46 7.64
N GLU A 141 6.30 -11.18 8.27
CA GLU A 141 7.45 -11.79 7.63
C GLU A 141 7.47 -13.31 7.82
N ARG A 142 7.51 -14.04 6.71
CA ARG A 142 7.60 -15.52 6.71
C ARG A 142 8.42 -16.01 5.52
N GLY A 143 9.48 -16.77 5.79
CA GLY A 143 10.30 -17.36 4.73
C GLY A 143 10.89 -16.27 3.85
N ASN A 144 10.58 -16.30 2.55
CA ASN A 144 11.05 -15.33 1.57
C ASN A 144 10.07 -14.16 1.34
N VAL A 145 9.12 -13.94 2.24
CA VAL A 145 8.09 -12.89 2.11
C VAL A 145 8.20 -11.88 3.24
N GLU A 146 8.19 -10.61 2.84
CA GLU A 146 7.83 -9.46 3.66
C GLU A 146 6.53 -8.88 3.10
N TYR A 147 5.48 -8.86 3.92
CA TYR A 147 4.19 -8.29 3.56
C TYR A 147 3.86 -7.15 4.49
N SER A 148 3.60 -5.96 3.94
CA SER A 148 3.24 -4.77 4.66
C SER A 148 1.84 -4.29 4.26
N PHE A 149 1.05 -3.94 5.26
CA PHE A 149 -0.18 -3.19 5.07
C PHE A 149 -0.01 -1.83 5.71
N ALA A 150 -0.13 -0.80 4.90
CA ALA A 150 0.11 0.56 5.33
C ALA A 150 -1.17 1.40 5.21
N PHE A 151 -1.37 2.29 6.17
CA PHE A 151 -2.43 3.28 6.16
C PHE A 151 -1.81 4.64 6.43
N PHE A 152 -2.05 5.57 5.50
CA PHE A 152 -1.58 6.93 5.58
C PHE A 152 -2.77 7.88 5.42
N TYR A 153 -2.73 9.00 6.11
CA TYR A 153 -3.58 10.13 5.79
C TYR A 153 -2.75 11.41 5.71
N TYR A 154 -3.19 12.32 4.85
CA TYR A 154 -2.56 13.63 4.72
C TYR A 154 -2.54 14.33 6.07
N ASN A 155 -1.34 14.61 6.57
CA ASN A 155 -1.15 15.47 7.72
C ASN A 155 -0.62 16.84 7.24
N PRO A 156 -1.45 17.89 7.22
CA PRO A 156 -1.03 19.23 6.80
C PRO A 156 0.18 19.75 7.57
N THR A 157 0.32 19.38 8.85
CA THR A 157 1.45 19.86 9.69
C THR A 157 2.81 19.29 9.28
N ILE A 158 2.84 18.24 8.45
CA ILE A 158 4.06 17.62 7.93
C ILE A 158 4.19 17.87 6.43
N CYS A 159 3.07 17.81 5.71
CA CYS A 159 3.05 17.87 4.26
C CYS A 159 3.06 19.29 3.70
N ASP A 160 2.53 20.27 4.44
CA ASP A 160 2.65 21.67 4.05
C ASP A 160 3.97 22.23 4.59
N PRO A 161 4.77 22.91 3.76
CA PRO A 161 5.96 23.58 4.25
C PRO A 161 5.54 24.61 5.30
N THR A 162 6.17 24.54 6.47
CA THR A 162 6.05 25.58 7.48
C THR A 162 6.46 26.92 6.85
N PRO A 163 5.69 28.02 7.06
CA PRO A 163 6.03 29.34 6.52
C PRO A 163 7.45 29.83 6.88
N GLU A 164 8.08 29.21 7.88
CA GLU A 164 9.42 29.53 8.36
C GLU A 164 10.56 29.00 7.47
N ASP A 165 10.28 28.12 6.49
CA ASP A 165 11.27 27.61 5.54
C ASP A 165 11.31 28.39 4.20
N MET A 166 10.55 29.48 4.08
CA MET A 166 10.48 30.30 2.86
C MET A 166 11.42 31.52 2.87
N ASP A 167 12.30 31.65 3.86
CA ASP A 167 13.19 32.81 4.02
C ASP A 167 14.69 32.44 3.90
N VAL A 168 15.13 31.81 2.80
CA VAL A 168 16.55 31.86 2.40
C VAL A 168 16.72 31.84 0.88
N ASP A 169 16.77 33.03 0.27
CA ASP A 169 17.78 33.49 -0.70
C ASP A 169 17.22 34.66 -1.52
N THR A 170 17.06 35.81 -0.86
CA THR A 170 17.08 37.09 -1.57
C THR A 170 18.50 37.31 -2.06
N LYS A 171 18.73 36.92 -3.32
CA LYS A 171 19.72 37.46 -4.27
C LYS A 171 20.78 38.35 -3.63
N VAL A 172 21.95 37.78 -3.37
CA VAL A 172 23.19 38.57 -3.28
C VAL A 172 23.43 39.17 -4.66
N ASP A 173 23.10 40.45 -4.78
CA ASP A 173 23.43 41.31 -5.91
C ASP A 173 24.93 41.63 -5.85
N GLU A 174 25.78 40.73 -6.37
CA GLU A 174 27.14 41.10 -6.76
C GLU A 174 27.09 41.66 -8.18
N SER A 175 26.87 42.97 -8.26
CA SER A 175 27.26 43.76 -9.42
C SER A 175 28.79 43.86 -9.42
N MET A 176 29.42 43.05 -10.27
CA MET A 176 30.80 43.28 -10.71
C MET A 176 30.79 44.36 -11.81
N GLU A 177 31.18 45.57 -11.44
CA GLU A 177 31.87 46.54 -12.33
C GLU A 177 33.21 46.95 -11.70
#